data_AF-A0AAU8K830-F1
#
_entry.id   AF-A0AAU8K830-F1
#
_cell.length_a   1.000
_cell.length_b   1.000
_cell.length_c   1.000
_cell.angle_alpha   90.00
_cell.angle_beta   90.00
_cell.angle_gamma   90.00
#
_symmetry.space_group_name_H-M   'P 1'
#
loop_
_entity.id
_entity.type
_entity.pdbx_description
1 polymer ?
#
loop_
_entity_poly.entity_id
_entity_poly.type
_entity_poly.pdbx_seq_one_letter_code
_entity_poly.pdbx_strand_id
1 'polypeptide(L)'
;MDEEFGVPVRVRIWIEPGRDELSAAQDDDVVALVAGLLEEVSADAALTHTYETAWLIRRGGELILPERPTLWPEHRLALIKGPCRRESHQL
;
A
#
# COMPACT_ATOMS: atom_id res chain seq x y z
N MET A 1 6.17 -12.20 -12.15
CA MET A 1 5.94 -11.30 -11.00
C MET A 1 4.58 -10.60 -11.09
N ASP A 2 3.65 -11.04 -11.96
CA ASP A 2 2.24 -10.61 -11.95
C ASP A 2 1.37 -11.48 -11.02
N GLU A 3 1.89 -12.62 -10.58
CA GLU A 3 1.19 -13.59 -9.73
C GLU A 3 1.16 -13.22 -8.25
N GLU A 4 2.00 -12.28 -7.79
CA GLU A 4 2.12 -11.93 -6.36
C GLU A 4 0.83 -11.34 -5.77
N PHE A 5 -0.07 -10.83 -6.63
CA PHE A 5 -1.34 -10.21 -6.21
C PHE A 5 -2.59 -10.87 -6.82
N GLY A 6 -2.44 -11.98 -7.54
CA GLY A 6 -3.55 -12.73 -8.15
C GLY A 6 -4.33 -12.01 -9.27
N VAL A 7 -3.93 -10.79 -9.67
CA VAL A 7 -4.58 -9.96 -10.70
C VAL A 7 -3.54 -9.06 -11.37
N PRO A 8 -3.62 -8.76 -12.69
CA PRO A 8 -2.71 -7.83 -13.34
C PRO A 8 -2.87 -6.40 -12.80
N VAL A 9 -1.89 -5.95 -12.01
CA VAL A 9 -1.77 -4.55 -11.57
C VAL A 9 -1.54 -3.66 -12.79
N ARG A 10 -2.41 -2.67 -13.02
CA ARG A 10 -2.31 -1.77 -14.18
C ARG A 10 -1.47 -0.53 -13.89
N VAL A 11 -1.43 -0.11 -12.62
CA VAL A 11 -0.64 1.05 -12.17
C VAL A 11 0.22 0.63 -10.98
N ARG A 12 1.53 0.87 -11.08
CA ARG A 12 2.47 0.64 -9.99
C ARG A 12 3.06 1.96 -9.53
N ILE A 13 2.98 2.21 -8.23
CA ILE A 13 3.57 3.39 -7.59
C ILE A 13 4.80 2.91 -6.84
N TRP A 14 5.96 3.47 -7.20
CA TRP A 14 7.23 3.23 -6.53
C TRP A 14 7.73 4.54 -5.96
N ILE A 15 8.11 4.53 -4.69
CA ILE A 15 8.72 5.68 -4.03
C ILE A 15 10.11 5.26 -3.59
N GLU A 16 11.11 5.93 -4.17
CA GLU A 16 12.52 5.77 -3.85
C GLU A 16 12.97 6.94 -2.96
N PRO A 17 13.22 6.71 -1.67
CA PRO A 17 13.79 7.72 -0.80
C PRO A 17 15.21 8.08 -1.24
N GLY A 18 15.60 9.35 -1.04
CA GLY A 18 17.00 9.77 -1.25
C GLY A 18 17.98 9.25 -0.19
N ARG A 19 17.57 8.33 0.67
CA ARG A 19 18.35 7.74 1.77
C ARG A 19 17.88 6.32 2.05
N ASP A 20 18.74 5.47 2.59
CA ASP A 20 18.46 4.04 2.73
C ASP A 20 17.26 3.70 3.62
N GLU A 21 16.92 4.57 4.59
CA GLU A 21 15.80 4.38 5.50
C GLU A 21 14.97 5.65 5.67
N LEU A 22 13.65 5.51 5.57
CA LEU A 22 12.69 6.54 5.98
C LEU A 22 12.50 6.51 7.49
N SER A 23 12.12 7.65 8.07
CA SER A 23 11.58 7.64 9.43
C SER A 23 10.14 7.15 9.41
N ALA A 24 9.64 6.63 10.54
CA ALA A 24 8.25 6.19 10.66
C ALA A 24 7.23 7.27 10.23
N ALA A 25 7.52 8.55 10.54
CA ALA A 25 6.68 9.67 10.10
C ALA A 25 6.64 9.85 8.58
N GLN A 26 7.73 9.56 7.88
CA GLN A 26 7.77 9.64 6.42
C GLN A 26 7.09 8.45 5.77
N ASP A 27 7.18 7.26 6.36
CA ASP A 27 6.36 6.11 5.93
C ASP A 27 4.86 6.46 6.02
N ASP A 28 4.47 7.14 7.09
CA ASP A 28 3.10 7.59 7.29
C ASP A 28 2.67 8.63 6.24
N ASP A 29 3.54 9.58 5.91
CA ASP A 29 3.31 10.54 4.83
C ASP A 29 3.15 9.85 3.48
N VAL A 30 3.98 8.83 3.19
CA VAL A 30 3.88 8.00 1.99
C VAL A 30 2.55 7.26 1.94
N VAL A 31 2.14 6.64 3.04
CA VAL A 31 0.87 5.93 3.14
C VAL A 31 -0.31 6.88 2.91
N ALA A 32 -0.33 8.04 3.56
CA ALA A 32 -1.39 9.02 3.42
C ALA A 32 -1.51 9.54 1.97
N LEU A 33 -0.38 9.87 1.34
CA LEU A 33 -0.33 10.33 -0.05
C LEU A 33 -0.89 9.27 -1.00
N VAL A 34 -0.40 8.03 -0.88
CA VAL A 34 -0.75 6.99 -1.84
C VAL A 34 -2.14 6.43 -1.60
N ALA A 35 -2.60 6.33 -0.35
CA ALA A 35 -3.99 5.98 -0.07
C ALA A 35 -4.96 6.94 -0.76
N GLY A 36 -4.72 8.26 -0.63
CA GLY A 36 -5.52 9.27 -1.33
C GLY A 36 -5.43 9.16 -2.85
N LEU A 37 -4.25 8.84 -3.40
CA LEU A 37 -4.11 8.61 -4.85
C LEU A 37 -4.90 7.37 -5.31
N LEU A 38 -4.88 6.29 -4.53
CA LEU A 38 -5.61 5.06 -4.86
C LEU A 38 -7.13 5.25 -4.81
N GLU A 39 -7.65 6.16 -3.99
CA GLU A 39 -9.07 6.53 -4.01
C GLU A 39 -9.49 7.12 -5.38
N GLU A 40 -8.62 7.89 -6.03
CA GLU A 40 -8.89 8.56 -7.32
C GLU A 40 -8.64 7.66 -8.54
N VAL A 41 -7.88 6.57 -8.39
CA VAL A 41 -7.54 5.68 -9.51
C VAL A 41 -8.65 4.66 -9.72
N SER A 42 -9.24 4.62 -10.93
CA SER A 42 -10.29 3.65 -11.26
C SER A 42 -9.77 2.24 -11.57
N ALA A 43 -8.46 2.11 -11.79
CA ALA A 43 -7.79 0.85 -12.14
C ALA A 43 -7.25 0.13 -10.91
N ASP A 44 -6.94 -1.16 -11.07
CA ASP A 44 -6.20 -1.90 -10.06
C ASP A 44 -4.77 -1.40 -9.98
N ALA A 45 -4.31 -1.15 -8.75
CA ALA A 45 -3.07 -0.45 -8.48
C ALA A 45 -2.40 -0.97 -7.21
N ALA A 46 -1.08 -0.85 -7.12
CA ALA A 46 -0.33 -1.21 -5.93
C ALA A 46 0.78 -0.19 -5.63
N LEU A 47 0.91 0.15 -4.35
CA LEU A 47 2.09 0.80 -3.79
C LEU A 47 3.10 -0.26 -3.42
N THR A 48 4.30 -0.16 -3.97
CA THR A 48 5.46 -0.92 -3.49
C THR A 48 6.47 0.04 -2.90
N HIS A 49 6.93 -0.23 -1.67
CA HIS A 49 7.86 0.63 -0.96
C HIS A 49 8.93 -0.20 -0.21
N THR A 50 10.18 0.26 -0.32
CA THR A 50 11.41 -0.16 0.40
C THR A 50 11.89 -1.61 0.20
N TYR A 51 11.02 -2.60 -0.05
CA TYR A 51 11.40 -4.02 -0.05
C TYR A 51 10.59 -4.90 -1.02
N GLU A 52 10.21 -4.38 -2.18
CA GLU A 52 9.42 -5.07 -3.23
C GLU A 52 8.03 -5.59 -2.78
N THR A 53 7.72 -5.57 -1.49
CA THR A 53 6.40 -5.93 -0.96
C THR A 53 5.42 -4.79 -1.22
N ALA A 54 4.23 -5.10 -1.74
CA ALA A 54 3.18 -4.11 -1.80
C ALA A 54 2.68 -3.74 -0.39
N TRP A 55 2.53 -2.45 -0.11
CA TRP A 55 1.97 -1.94 1.13
C TRP A 55 0.48 -1.66 0.97
N LEU A 56 0.07 -0.99 -0.12
CA LEU A 56 -1.33 -0.68 -0.38
C LEU A 56 -1.72 -1.28 -1.71
N ILE A 57 -2.84 -2.00 -1.75
CA ILE A 57 -3.35 -2.60 -2.98
C ILE A 57 -4.77 -2.12 -3.19
N ARG A 58 -5.05 -1.54 -4.35
CA ARG A 58 -6.41 -1.30 -4.82
C ARG A 58 -6.80 -2.39 -5.79
N ARG A 59 -7.85 -3.14 -5.49
CA ARG A 59 -8.34 -4.26 -6.29
C ARG A 59 -9.86 -4.21 -6.37
N GLY A 60 -10.41 -4.11 -7.57
CA GLY A 60 -11.85 -4.17 -7.78
C GLY A 60 -12.65 -3.08 -7.05
N GLY A 61 -12.05 -1.93 -6.76
CA GLY A 61 -12.70 -0.86 -5.99
C GLY A 61 -12.37 -0.85 -4.50
N GLU A 62 -11.74 -1.91 -3.98
CA GLU A 62 -11.43 -2.03 -2.56
C GLU A 62 -9.96 -1.75 -2.29
N LEU A 63 -9.68 -1.10 -1.14
CA LEU A 63 -8.34 -0.96 -0.62
C LEU A 63 -8.02 -2.16 0.30
N ILE A 64 -6.95 -2.87 -0.03
CA ILE A 64 -6.47 -4.06 0.65
C ILE A 64 -5.14 -3.74 1.33
N LEU A 65 -5.07 -4.08 2.62
CA LEU A 65 -3.88 -3.95 3.46
C LEU A 65 -3.31 -5.35 3.75
N PRO A 66 -2.04 -5.61 3.43
CA PRO A 66 -1.38 -6.85 3.80
C PRO A 66 -1.37 -7.03 5.33
N GLU A 67 -1.70 -8.22 5.81
CA GLU A 67 -1.73 -8.50 7.23
C GLU A 67 -0.31 -8.65 7.83
N ARG A 68 0.36 -7.52 8.05
CA ARG A 68 1.63 -7.42 8.76
C ARG A 68 1.48 -6.44 9.93
N PRO A 69 1.44 -6.91 11.19
CA PRO A 69 1.16 -6.05 12.34
C PRO A 69 2.16 -4.91 12.52
N THR A 70 3.45 -5.15 12.21
CA THR A 70 4.50 -4.15 12.27
C THR A 70 4.37 -3.08 11.19
N LEU A 71 3.66 -3.39 10.09
CA LEU A 71 3.42 -2.47 8.99
C LEU A 71 2.20 -1.59 9.22
N TRP A 72 1.22 -2.03 10.02
CA TRP A 72 -0.04 -1.32 10.24
C TRP A 72 -0.29 -1.03 11.72
N PRO A 73 0.56 -0.20 12.35
CA PRO A 73 0.23 0.34 13.66
C PRO A 73 -1.02 1.23 13.60
N GLU A 74 -1.68 1.43 14.74
CA GLU A 74 -2.95 2.18 14.84
C GLU A 74 -2.87 3.59 14.23
N HIS A 75 -1.75 4.29 14.42
CA HIS A 75 -1.56 5.63 13.88
C HIS A 75 -1.58 5.66 12.34
N ARG A 76 -1.06 4.62 11.69
CA ARG A 76 -1.04 4.51 10.23
C ARG A 76 -2.38 4.10 9.67
N LEU A 77 -3.10 3.21 10.37
CA LEU A 77 -4.48 2.84 10.02
C LEU A 77 -5.41 4.06 10.05
N ALA A 78 -5.20 4.99 11.00
CA ALA A 78 -5.98 6.22 11.09
C ALA A 78 -5.78 7.18 9.89
N LEU A 79 -4.75 6.98 9.06
CA LEU A 79 -4.50 7.79 7.86
C LEU A 79 -5.34 7.32 6.66
N ILE A 80 -5.87 6.09 6.72
CA ILE A 80 -6.66 5.52 5.63
C ILE A 80 -8.11 5.97 5.79
N LYS A 81 -8.60 6.68 4.78
CA LYS A 81 -9.98 7.18 4.77
C LYS A 81 -10.85 6.15 4.07
N GLY A 82 -11.87 5.67 4.77
CA GLY A 82 -12.86 4.74 4.20
C GLY A 82 -12.58 3.26 4.44
N PRO A 83 -13.41 2.39 3.86
CA PRO A 83 -13.35 0.96 4.11
C PRO A 83 -12.08 0.36 3.51
N CYS A 84 -11.35 -0.40 4.33
CA CYS A 84 -10.24 -1.23 3.87
C CYS A 84 -10.42 -2.65 4.38
N ARG A 85 -9.92 -3.61 3.59
CA ARG A 85 -9.87 -5.02 3.95
C ARG A 85 -8.46 -5.40 4.35
N ARG A 86 -8.30 -6.13 5.44
CA ARG A 86 -7.02 -6.79 5.76
C ARG A 86 -6.98 -8.16 5.11
N GLU A 87 -5.87 -8.48 4.45
CA GLU A 87 -5.68 -9.75 3.77
C GLU A 87 -4.31 -10.32 4.13
N SER A 88 -4.30 -11.53 4.70
CA SER A 88 -3.10 -12.29 4.94
C SER A 88 -2.59 -12.81 3.59
N HIS A 89 -1.65 -12.09 2.98
CA HIS A 89 -0.83 -12.70 1.92
C HIS A 89 0.17 -13.62 2.62
N GLN A 90 -0.12 -14.93 2.58
CA GLN A 90 0.90 -15.94 2.79
C GLN A 90 1.85 -15.85 1.59
N LEU A 91 3.01 -15.22 1.79
CA LEU A 91 4.21 -15.55 1.02
C LEU A 91 4.89 -16.72 1.74
#